data_AF-A0A2E8HN15-F1
#
_entry.id   AF-A0A2E8HN15-F1
#
_cell.length_a   1.000
_cell.length_b   1.000
_cell.length_c   1.000
_cell.angle_alpha   90.00
_cell.angle_beta   90.00
_cell.angle_gamma   90.00
#
_symmetry.space_group_name_H-M   'P 1'
#
loop_
_entity.id
_entity.type
_entity.pdbx_description
1 polymer ?
#
loop_
_entity_poly.entity_id
_entity_poly.type
_entity_poly.pdbx_seq_one_letter_code
_entity_poly.pdbx_strand_id
1 'polypeptide(L)'
;MSEVLLQVEPAAVASRSDPVARRTRQAERELLDGSWPSFSGFLRQRQLPLQRRPLTTLQVNVGKLCNQTCRHCHVEAGPQRTEMMTQATAARVVELMDVAGTDHLDLVDITGGAPELSPVFRFLVRSARARGLRVMDRCNLTVLFEPGQEDTAEFLCDHGVEIVASLPCYTSENVEAQRGEGVFDKSISALGLLNDLGYGREDSGLVLDLVYNPLGPFLPPSQTELESDYRVRLLEDFGVVFNSLFTITNMPIKRFLFDLKHADKLEEYMALLVDSFNDLTVEGVMCRSLLSIGWEGTIYDCDFNQMLELPVPRRQRTIWDIQSLETFGRGPIATADHCFGCTAGAGSSCGGQLE
;
A
#
# COMPACT_ATOMS: atom_id res chain seq x y z
N MET A 1 -58.05 9.58 -5.94
CA MET A 1 -57.58 8.99 -7.21
C MET A 1 -56.07 9.01 -7.16
N SER A 2 -55.46 7.85 -7.34
CA SER A 2 -54.09 7.49 -6.95
C SER A 2 -52.98 8.43 -7.40
N GLU A 3 -52.09 8.74 -6.46
CA GLU A 3 -50.69 9.11 -6.72
C GLU A 3 -49.92 7.85 -7.10
N VAL A 4 -49.29 7.87 -8.27
CA VAL A 4 -48.42 6.80 -8.76
C VAL A 4 -47.02 7.04 -8.19
N LEU A 5 -46.69 6.30 -7.13
CA LEU A 5 -45.32 6.10 -6.67
C LEU A 5 -44.53 5.35 -7.76
N LEU A 6 -43.66 6.06 -8.47
CA LEU A 6 -42.58 5.44 -9.24
C LEU A 6 -41.50 4.99 -8.25
N GLN A 7 -41.62 3.73 -7.82
CA GLN A 7 -40.55 3.00 -7.15
C GLN A 7 -39.41 2.80 -8.16
N VAL A 8 -38.30 3.49 -7.95
CA VAL A 8 -37.03 3.16 -8.61
C VAL A 8 -36.40 2.03 -7.79
N GLU A 9 -36.47 0.81 -8.30
CA GLU A 9 -35.74 -0.32 -7.72
C GLU A 9 -34.22 -0.05 -7.82
N PRO A 10 -33.43 -0.31 -6.77
CA PRO A 10 -31.98 -0.24 -6.87
C PRO A 10 -31.51 -1.39 -7.78
N ALA A 11 -30.88 -1.02 -8.90
CA ALA A 11 -30.23 -1.99 -9.77
C ALA A 11 -29.20 -2.79 -8.97
N ALA A 12 -29.42 -4.10 -8.87
CA ALA A 12 -28.46 -5.03 -8.30
C ALA A 12 -27.13 -4.93 -9.06
N VAL A 13 -26.12 -4.35 -8.41
CA VAL A 13 -24.74 -4.38 -8.89
C VAL A 13 -24.20 -5.79 -8.69
N ALA A 14 -24.56 -6.70 -9.59
CA ALA A 14 -23.88 -7.97 -9.72
C ALA A 14 -22.51 -7.69 -10.35
N SER A 15 -21.44 -7.82 -9.56
CA SER A 15 -20.06 -7.75 -10.03
C SER A 15 -19.77 -8.90 -10.98
N ARG A 16 -20.10 -8.73 -12.27
CA ARG A 16 -19.65 -9.62 -13.33
C ARG A 16 -18.22 -9.24 -13.65
N SER A 17 -17.26 -9.93 -13.02
CA SER A 17 -15.84 -9.81 -13.34
C SER A 17 -15.64 -10.02 -14.85
N ASP A 18 -15.04 -9.04 -15.51
CA ASP A 18 -14.68 -9.09 -16.93
C ASP A 18 -13.85 -10.38 -17.22
N PRO A 19 -14.28 -11.24 -18.16
CA PRO A 19 -13.54 -12.43 -18.57
C PRO A 19 -12.10 -12.17 -19.01
N VAL A 20 -11.81 -10.98 -19.57
CA VAL A 20 -10.45 -10.56 -19.97
C VAL A 20 -9.61 -10.31 -18.72
N ALA A 21 -10.13 -9.54 -17.77
CA ALA A 21 -9.46 -9.33 -16.48
C ALA A 21 -9.23 -10.67 -15.77
N ARG A 22 -10.19 -11.60 -15.79
CA ARG A 22 -10.04 -12.95 -15.20
C ARG A 22 -8.91 -13.77 -15.82
N ARG A 23 -8.66 -13.64 -17.13
CA ARG A 23 -7.56 -14.35 -17.82
C ARG A 23 -6.19 -13.75 -17.49
N THR A 24 -6.08 -12.42 -17.43
CA THR A 24 -4.84 -11.75 -17.02
C THR A 24 -4.45 -12.08 -15.58
N ARG A 25 -5.45 -12.22 -14.68
CA ARG A 25 -5.27 -12.59 -13.26
C ARG A 25 -4.69 -13.98 -13.05
N GLN A 26 -5.17 -14.95 -13.82
CA GLN A 26 -4.66 -16.32 -13.74
C GLN A 26 -3.25 -16.39 -14.33
N ALA A 27 -3.02 -15.69 -15.44
CA ALA A 27 -1.71 -15.63 -16.08
C ALA A 27 -0.63 -15.08 -15.14
N GLU A 28 -0.86 -14.01 -14.37
CA GLU A 28 0.18 -13.47 -13.46
C GLU A 28 0.54 -14.38 -12.28
N ARG A 29 -0.42 -15.15 -11.76
CA ARG A 29 -0.10 -16.16 -10.74
C ARG A 29 0.70 -17.31 -11.35
N GLU A 30 0.33 -17.72 -12.55
CA GLU A 30 1.11 -18.66 -13.35
C GLU A 30 2.49 -18.06 -13.74
N LEU A 31 2.64 -16.72 -13.77
CA LEU A 31 3.93 -16.07 -13.96
C LEU A 31 4.83 -16.19 -12.71
N LEU A 32 4.27 -16.44 -11.53
CA LEU A 32 5.02 -16.78 -10.32
C LEU A 32 5.14 -18.29 -10.10
N ASP A 33 5.01 -19.10 -11.16
CA ASP A 33 5.37 -20.52 -11.11
C ASP A 33 6.87 -20.69 -11.39
N GLY A 34 7.54 -21.50 -10.58
CA GLY A 34 8.97 -21.82 -10.72
C GLY A 34 9.40 -22.97 -9.82
N SER A 35 10.72 -23.14 -9.68
CA SER A 35 11.32 -24.30 -9.02
C SER A 35 11.51 -24.19 -7.50
N TRP A 36 10.78 -23.28 -6.84
CA TRP A 36 10.85 -23.04 -5.39
C TRP A 36 9.70 -23.71 -4.61
N PRO A 37 9.84 -23.92 -3.29
CA PRO A 37 8.75 -24.42 -2.46
C PRO A 37 7.62 -23.39 -2.35
N SER A 38 6.37 -23.85 -2.30
CA SER A 38 5.24 -22.95 -2.01
C SER A 38 5.36 -22.35 -0.61
N PHE A 39 5.05 -21.06 -0.45
CA PHE A 39 5.11 -20.36 0.84
C PHE A 39 4.24 -21.04 1.92
N SER A 40 3.01 -21.43 1.55
CA SER A 40 2.11 -22.11 2.48
C SER A 40 2.66 -23.48 2.93
N GLY A 41 3.37 -24.19 2.05
CA GLY A 41 4.04 -25.45 2.39
C GLY A 41 5.21 -25.21 3.34
N PHE A 42 5.97 -24.14 3.11
CA PHE A 42 7.10 -23.74 3.94
C PHE A 42 6.68 -23.46 5.39
N LEU A 43 5.61 -22.66 5.58
CA LEU A 43 5.03 -22.38 6.89
C LEU A 43 4.53 -23.65 7.60
N ARG A 44 3.85 -24.55 6.88
CA ARG A 44 3.35 -25.82 7.45
C ARG A 44 4.50 -26.71 7.92
N GLN A 45 5.57 -26.82 7.14
CA GLN A 45 6.73 -27.64 7.49
C GLN A 45 7.42 -27.13 8.77
N ARG A 46 7.47 -25.80 8.96
CA ARG A 46 8.09 -25.14 10.13
C ARG A 46 7.15 -24.92 11.30
N GLN A 47 5.87 -25.29 11.16
CA GLN A 47 4.85 -25.09 12.19
C GLN A 47 4.70 -23.60 12.58
N LEU A 48 4.75 -22.71 11.60
CA LEU A 48 4.58 -21.27 11.75
C LEU A 48 3.17 -20.85 11.31
N PRO A 49 2.16 -20.85 12.19
CA PRO A 49 0.80 -20.51 11.81
C PRO A 49 0.67 -19.01 11.54
N LEU A 50 0.36 -18.64 10.29
CA LEU A 50 -0.01 -17.26 9.93
C LEU A 50 -1.52 -17.07 10.10
N GLN A 51 -1.91 -16.41 11.20
CA GLN A 51 -3.30 -16.17 11.54
C GLN A 51 -3.60 -14.69 11.78
N ARG A 52 -4.85 -14.32 11.51
CA ARG A 52 -5.39 -13.01 11.84
C ARG A 52 -5.33 -12.72 13.33
N ARG A 53 -4.99 -11.48 13.64
CA ARG A 53 -5.13 -10.81 14.94
C ARG A 53 -6.30 -9.81 14.86
N PRO A 54 -6.73 -9.22 15.99
CA PRO A 54 -7.62 -8.08 15.96
C PRO A 54 -7.14 -7.05 14.94
N LEU A 55 -8.09 -6.53 14.17
CA LEU A 55 -7.76 -5.51 13.19
C LEU A 55 -7.33 -4.24 13.91
N THR A 56 -6.36 -3.55 13.35
CA THR A 56 -5.89 -2.23 13.82
C THR A 56 -5.79 -1.26 12.67
N THR A 57 -5.68 -1.77 11.43
CA THR A 57 -5.49 -0.97 10.23
C THR A 57 -6.45 -1.36 9.13
N LEU A 58 -7.11 -0.36 8.55
CA LEU A 58 -7.93 -0.48 7.37
C LEU A 58 -7.23 0.26 6.24
N GLN A 59 -6.64 -0.50 5.33
CA GLN A 59 -6.03 0.03 4.14
C GLN A 59 -7.09 0.18 3.05
N VAL A 60 -7.09 1.33 2.37
CA VAL A 60 -8.05 1.66 1.32
C VAL A 60 -7.26 2.06 0.07
N ASN A 61 -7.26 1.19 -0.93
CA ASN A 61 -6.65 1.48 -2.21
C ASN A 61 -7.67 2.18 -3.13
N VAL A 62 -7.48 3.47 -3.36
CA VAL A 62 -8.45 4.32 -4.06
C VAL A 62 -8.38 4.24 -5.58
N GLY A 63 -7.45 3.46 -6.15
CA GLY A 63 -7.30 3.30 -7.59
C GLY A 63 -5.85 3.12 -8.03
N LYS A 64 -5.62 3.19 -9.34
CA LYS A 64 -4.29 3.03 -9.96
C LYS A 64 -3.82 4.25 -10.76
N LEU A 65 -4.62 5.32 -10.82
CA LEU A 65 -4.19 6.59 -11.41
C LEU A 65 -3.04 7.18 -10.59
N CYS A 66 -1.93 7.52 -11.27
CA CYS A 66 -0.75 8.14 -10.70
C CYS A 66 -0.12 9.08 -11.73
N ASN A 67 0.53 10.16 -11.30
CA ASN A 67 1.29 11.03 -12.22
C ASN A 67 2.65 10.43 -12.63
N GLN A 68 3.07 9.31 -12.05
CA GLN A 68 4.36 8.66 -12.33
C GLN A 68 4.20 7.23 -12.84
N THR A 69 5.22 6.71 -13.54
CA THR A 69 5.31 5.31 -14.00
C THR A 69 6.56 4.65 -13.42
N CYS A 70 6.65 4.51 -12.10
CA CYS A 70 7.85 3.97 -11.45
C CYS A 70 8.08 2.49 -11.84
N ARG A 71 9.36 2.12 -12.05
CA ARG A 71 9.74 0.76 -12.49
C ARG A 71 9.43 -0.32 -11.46
N HIS A 72 9.54 -0.02 -10.17
CA HIS A 72 9.32 -0.95 -9.06
C HIS A 72 7.88 -1.00 -8.56
N CYS A 73 6.95 -0.22 -9.16
CA CYS A 73 5.61 -0.03 -8.63
C CYS A 73 4.82 -1.36 -8.60
N HIS A 74 4.59 -1.89 -7.39
CA HIS A 74 3.81 -3.11 -7.18
C HIS A 74 2.32 -2.92 -7.46
N VAL A 75 1.82 -1.66 -7.44
CA VAL A 75 0.43 -1.33 -7.82
C VAL A 75 0.23 -1.31 -9.34
N GLU A 76 1.34 -1.23 -10.10
CA GLU A 76 1.35 -0.98 -11.54
C GLU A 76 0.68 0.35 -11.92
N ALA A 77 0.67 1.32 -11.01
CA ALA A 77 0.00 2.59 -11.18
C ALA A 77 0.64 3.48 -12.26
N GLY A 78 -0.14 4.35 -12.88
CA GLY A 78 0.37 5.23 -13.93
C GLY A 78 -0.66 6.23 -14.48
N PRO A 79 -0.22 7.18 -15.32
CA PRO A 79 -1.06 8.30 -15.76
C PRO A 79 -2.17 7.89 -16.73
N GLN A 80 -2.06 6.72 -17.34
CA GLN A 80 -3.07 6.17 -18.26
C GLN A 80 -4.05 5.21 -17.56
N ARG A 81 -3.91 5.00 -16.25
CA ARG A 81 -4.81 4.12 -15.48
C ARG A 81 -6.15 4.81 -15.24
N THR A 82 -7.22 4.02 -15.26
CA THR A 82 -8.60 4.52 -15.10
C THR A 82 -9.30 3.91 -13.88
N GLU A 83 -8.67 2.91 -13.26
CA GLU A 83 -9.14 2.31 -12.02
C GLU A 83 -9.19 3.36 -10.93
N MET A 84 -10.41 3.67 -10.46
CA MET A 84 -10.66 4.74 -9.52
C MET A 84 -11.87 4.40 -8.65
N MET A 85 -11.74 4.60 -7.34
CA MET A 85 -12.81 4.36 -6.38
C MET A 85 -13.97 5.34 -6.58
N THR A 86 -15.19 4.82 -6.56
CA THR A 86 -16.39 5.64 -6.68
C THR A 86 -16.82 6.22 -5.33
N GLN A 87 -17.60 7.29 -5.35
CA GLN A 87 -18.20 7.86 -4.15
C GLN A 87 -19.06 6.85 -3.38
N ALA A 88 -19.79 5.97 -4.09
CA ALA A 88 -20.62 4.94 -3.46
C ALA A 88 -19.75 3.91 -2.72
N THR A 89 -18.65 3.46 -3.33
CA THR A 89 -17.70 2.55 -2.66
C THR A 89 -17.08 3.23 -1.44
N ALA A 90 -16.62 4.48 -1.57
CA ALA A 90 -16.04 5.23 -0.46
C ALA A 90 -17.05 5.43 0.69
N ALA A 91 -18.30 5.78 0.38
CA ALA A 91 -19.36 5.89 1.38
C ALA A 91 -19.59 4.56 2.10
N ARG A 92 -19.57 3.43 1.38
CA ARG A 92 -19.70 2.11 2.01
C ARG A 92 -18.53 1.77 2.93
N VAL A 93 -17.31 2.16 2.56
CA VAL A 93 -16.13 2.03 3.42
C VAL A 93 -16.32 2.84 4.71
N VAL A 94 -16.84 4.06 4.61
CA VAL A 94 -17.12 4.92 5.76
C VAL A 94 -18.21 4.33 6.68
N GLU A 95 -19.27 3.75 6.11
CA GLU A 95 -20.29 3.02 6.89
C GLU A 95 -19.69 1.85 7.68
N LEU A 96 -18.70 1.15 7.10
CA LEU A 96 -18.02 0.06 7.81
C LEU A 96 -17.10 0.59 8.93
N MET A 97 -16.51 1.77 8.78
CA MET A 97 -15.80 2.45 9.86
C MET A 97 -16.73 2.84 11.00
N ASP A 98 -17.97 3.29 10.69
CA ASP A 98 -18.99 3.61 11.70
C ASP A 98 -19.36 2.41 12.57
N VAL A 99 -19.49 1.23 11.96
CA VAL A 99 -19.85 0.01 12.69
C VAL A 99 -18.68 -0.50 13.52
N ALA A 100 -17.44 -0.40 13.03
CA ALA A 100 -16.26 -0.87 13.76
C ALA A 100 -15.92 -0.01 14.98
N GLY A 101 -16.12 1.31 14.88
CA GLY A 101 -15.71 2.26 15.92
C GLY A 101 -14.18 2.32 16.12
N THR A 102 -13.75 3.06 17.15
CA THR A 102 -12.32 3.25 17.50
C THR A 102 -11.76 2.15 18.41
N ASP A 103 -12.61 1.29 18.98
CA ASP A 103 -12.16 0.21 19.88
C ASP A 103 -11.46 -0.94 19.12
N HIS A 104 -11.57 -0.94 17.78
CA HIS A 104 -11.15 -2.02 16.89
C HIS A 104 -10.41 -1.53 15.64
N LEU A 105 -10.20 -0.22 15.50
CA LEU A 105 -9.51 0.35 14.35
C LEU A 105 -8.80 1.62 14.80
N ASP A 106 -7.49 1.68 14.55
CA ASP A 106 -6.65 2.81 14.95
C ASP A 106 -6.29 3.68 13.74
N LEU A 107 -6.06 3.04 12.59
CA LEU A 107 -5.44 3.65 11.42
C LEU A 107 -6.21 3.34 10.13
N VAL A 108 -6.45 4.39 9.34
CA VAL A 108 -6.86 4.28 7.93
C VAL A 108 -5.66 4.60 7.05
N ASP A 109 -5.15 3.59 6.35
CA ASP A 109 -4.00 3.70 5.43
C ASP A 109 -4.52 3.90 4.00
N ILE A 110 -4.46 5.11 3.47
CA ILE A 110 -4.96 5.43 2.13
C ILE A 110 -3.81 5.28 1.13
N THR A 111 -4.01 4.36 0.18
CA THR A 111 -3.03 4.01 -0.85
C THR A 111 -3.68 4.04 -2.24
N GLY A 112 -2.92 3.74 -3.29
CA GLY A 112 -3.42 3.70 -4.65
C GLY A 112 -2.30 3.89 -5.66
N GLY A 113 -2.54 4.73 -6.67
CA GLY A 113 -1.50 5.16 -7.59
C GLY A 113 -0.77 6.40 -7.07
N ALA A 114 -1.43 7.53 -7.15
CA ALA A 114 -1.27 8.61 -6.19
C ALA A 114 -2.66 8.85 -5.57
N PRO A 115 -2.89 8.49 -4.30
CA PRO A 115 -4.21 8.55 -3.68
C PRO A 115 -4.84 9.95 -3.76
N GLU A 116 -4.03 11.00 -3.73
CA GLU A 116 -4.42 12.41 -3.72
C GLU A 116 -5.11 12.86 -5.02
N LEU A 117 -4.87 12.13 -6.13
CA LEU A 117 -5.57 12.34 -7.41
C LEU A 117 -7.00 11.76 -7.42
N SER A 118 -7.36 10.98 -6.39
CA SER A 118 -8.68 10.38 -6.32
C SER A 118 -9.74 11.39 -5.86
N PRO A 119 -10.91 11.48 -6.52
CA PRO A 119 -11.98 12.39 -6.12
C PRO A 119 -12.53 12.07 -4.72
N VAL A 120 -12.33 10.85 -4.22
CA VAL A 120 -12.79 10.43 -2.89
C VAL A 120 -11.75 10.57 -1.79
N PHE A 121 -10.51 10.95 -2.11
CA PHE A 121 -9.39 11.04 -1.16
C PHE A 121 -9.73 11.91 0.04
N ARG A 122 -10.07 13.18 -0.22
CA ARG A 122 -10.38 14.16 0.82
C ARG A 122 -11.62 13.79 1.62
N PHE A 123 -12.60 13.11 0.98
CA PHE A 123 -13.77 12.58 1.65
C PHE A 123 -13.41 11.48 2.66
N LEU A 124 -12.54 10.54 2.28
CA LEU A 124 -12.06 9.47 3.16
C LEU A 124 -11.24 10.04 4.33
N VAL A 125 -10.31 10.95 4.07
CA VAL A 125 -9.50 11.63 5.10
C VAL A 125 -10.41 12.31 6.14
N ARG A 126 -11.32 13.19 5.68
CA ARG A 126 -12.27 13.89 6.57
C ARG A 126 -13.12 12.92 7.37
N SER A 127 -13.63 11.86 6.72
CA SER A 127 -14.50 10.88 7.36
C SER A 127 -13.76 10.10 8.45
N ALA A 128 -12.53 9.64 8.18
CA ALA A 128 -11.74 8.92 9.16
C ALA A 128 -11.35 9.83 10.35
N ARG A 129 -10.89 11.07 10.08
CA ARG A 129 -10.53 12.03 11.13
C ARG A 129 -11.71 12.45 12.00
N ALA A 130 -12.90 12.63 11.42
CA ALA A 130 -14.12 12.93 12.17
C ALA A 130 -14.51 11.81 13.17
N ARG A 131 -13.99 10.60 12.99
CA ARG A 131 -14.18 9.44 13.87
C ARG A 131 -13.04 9.27 14.87
N GLY A 132 -12.06 10.18 14.90
CA GLY A 132 -10.88 10.10 15.76
C GLY A 132 -9.83 9.10 15.29
N LEU A 133 -9.96 8.54 14.08
CA LEU A 133 -8.98 7.61 13.52
C LEU A 133 -7.73 8.36 13.06
N ARG A 134 -6.57 7.73 13.18
CA ARG A 134 -5.36 8.16 12.48
C ARG A 134 -5.54 7.91 10.99
N VAL A 135 -4.95 8.77 10.18
CA VAL A 135 -4.96 8.63 8.72
C VAL A 135 -3.54 8.68 8.24
N MET A 136 -3.16 7.73 7.40
CA MET A 136 -1.87 7.68 6.73
C MET A 136 -2.08 7.84 5.23
N ASP A 137 -1.23 8.64 4.60
CA ASP A 137 -1.21 8.89 3.17
C ASP A 137 0.07 8.34 2.53
N ARG A 138 -0.09 7.43 1.55
CA ARG A 138 1.00 6.85 0.75
C ARG A 138 1.35 7.80 -0.39
N CYS A 139 2.13 8.82 -0.07
CA CYS A 139 2.44 9.90 -0.99
C CYS A 139 3.64 9.59 -1.88
N ASN A 140 3.56 9.97 -3.16
CA ASN A 140 4.67 9.85 -4.10
C ASN A 140 5.53 11.14 -4.18
N LEU A 141 5.23 12.14 -3.37
CA LEU A 141 5.80 13.50 -3.30
C LEU A 141 5.46 14.40 -4.50
N THR A 142 5.76 13.99 -5.73
CA THR A 142 5.63 14.90 -6.89
C THR A 142 4.18 15.21 -7.24
N VAL A 143 3.23 14.39 -6.78
CA VAL A 143 1.78 14.64 -6.93
C VAL A 143 1.36 16.00 -6.34
N LEU A 144 2.06 16.51 -5.32
CA LEU A 144 1.76 17.80 -4.70
C LEU A 144 1.94 18.99 -5.68
N PHE A 145 2.58 18.78 -6.82
CA PHE A 145 2.77 19.81 -7.86
C PHE A 145 1.91 19.57 -9.10
N GLU A 146 0.99 18.59 -9.08
CA GLU A 146 0.05 18.38 -10.17
C GLU A 146 -1.08 19.41 -10.13
N PRO A 147 -1.68 19.76 -11.29
CA PRO A 147 -2.81 20.67 -11.32
C PRO A 147 -3.97 20.21 -10.44
N GLY A 148 -4.48 21.10 -9.59
CA GLY A 148 -5.55 20.79 -8.63
C GLY A 148 -5.07 20.18 -7.31
N GLN A 149 -3.76 20.13 -7.07
CA GLN A 149 -3.14 19.67 -5.82
C GLN A 149 -2.45 20.81 -5.06
N GLU A 150 -2.65 22.07 -5.47
CA GLU A 150 -1.96 23.24 -4.93
C GLU A 150 -2.20 23.45 -3.43
N ASP A 151 -3.35 23.01 -2.90
CA ASP A 151 -3.72 23.09 -1.48
C ASP A 151 -3.62 21.73 -0.76
N THR A 152 -3.10 20.69 -1.41
CA THR A 152 -3.08 19.33 -0.86
C THR A 152 -2.17 19.24 0.36
N ALA A 153 -1.00 19.89 0.34
CA ALA A 153 -0.08 19.86 1.48
C ALA A 153 -0.70 20.52 2.73
N GLU A 154 -1.33 21.69 2.58
CA GLU A 154 -2.08 22.33 3.67
C GLU A 154 -3.26 21.48 4.12
N PHE A 155 -4.01 20.86 3.19
CA PHE A 155 -5.12 19.97 3.54
C PHE A 155 -4.66 18.78 4.41
N LEU A 156 -3.54 18.15 4.06
CA LEU A 156 -2.96 17.06 4.86
C LEU A 156 -2.59 17.54 6.26
N CYS A 157 -1.94 18.71 6.34
CA CYS A 157 -1.56 19.37 7.60
C CYS A 157 -2.79 19.68 8.49
N ASP A 158 -3.81 20.33 7.94
CA ASP A 158 -5.04 20.71 8.64
C ASP A 158 -5.78 19.52 9.25
N HIS A 159 -5.62 18.34 8.64
CA HIS A 159 -6.24 17.10 9.10
C HIS A 159 -5.31 16.23 9.93
N GLY A 160 -4.03 16.62 10.12
CA GLY A 160 -3.03 15.85 10.84
C GLY A 160 -2.83 14.46 10.23
N VAL A 161 -2.74 14.39 8.90
CA VAL A 161 -2.49 13.15 8.17
C VAL A 161 -1.01 12.77 8.30
N GLU A 162 -0.72 11.51 8.58
CA GLU A 162 0.65 10.99 8.59
C GLU A 162 1.09 10.70 7.16
N ILE A 163 2.22 11.24 6.74
CA ILE A 163 2.71 11.08 5.36
C ILE A 163 3.79 10.01 5.34
N VAL A 164 3.59 8.97 4.55
CA VAL A 164 4.63 7.97 4.24
C VAL A 164 5.03 8.14 2.79
N ALA A 165 6.12 8.86 2.58
CA ALA A 165 6.57 9.32 1.28
C ALA A 165 7.57 8.37 0.62
N SER A 166 7.33 8.03 -0.65
CA SER A 166 8.26 7.20 -1.42
C SER A 166 9.48 8.02 -1.86
N LEU A 167 10.67 7.70 -1.33
CA LEU A 167 11.95 8.29 -1.73
C LEU A 167 13.04 7.19 -1.76
N PRO A 168 13.26 6.52 -2.90
CA PRO A 168 14.07 5.30 -2.96
C PRO A 168 15.57 5.54 -2.80
N CYS A 169 16.03 6.80 -2.84
CA CYS A 169 17.41 7.18 -2.54
C CYS A 169 17.48 8.68 -2.20
N TYR A 170 18.49 9.08 -1.41
CA TYR A 170 18.85 10.48 -1.23
C TYR A 170 19.71 11.05 -2.37
N THR A 171 20.04 10.25 -3.40
CA THR A 171 20.79 10.70 -4.58
C THR A 171 19.91 10.79 -5.84
N SER A 172 20.15 11.81 -6.66
CA SER A 172 19.40 12.03 -7.90
C SER A 172 19.51 10.85 -8.87
N GLU A 173 20.73 10.38 -9.15
CA GLU A 173 20.98 9.27 -10.08
C GLU A 173 20.10 8.05 -9.79
N ASN A 174 20.01 7.64 -8.53
CA ASN A 174 19.23 6.46 -8.13
C ASN A 174 17.72 6.72 -8.20
N VAL A 175 17.25 7.90 -7.81
CA VAL A 175 15.83 8.25 -7.89
C VAL A 175 15.38 8.31 -9.34
N GLU A 176 16.15 8.96 -10.20
CA GLU A 176 15.83 9.13 -11.61
C GLU A 176 15.87 7.80 -12.37
N ALA A 177 16.83 6.91 -12.07
CA ALA A 177 16.90 5.57 -12.65
C ALA A 177 15.62 4.74 -12.40
N GLN A 178 14.93 4.98 -11.28
CA GLN A 178 13.77 4.19 -10.86
C GLN A 178 12.42 4.87 -11.15
N ARG A 179 12.37 6.21 -11.09
CA ARG A 179 11.13 7.00 -11.14
C ARG A 179 11.03 7.95 -12.33
N GLY A 180 12.14 8.22 -13.02
CA GLY A 180 12.21 9.10 -14.18
C GLY A 180 12.92 10.42 -13.91
N GLU A 181 13.34 11.08 -14.99
CA GLU A 181 14.06 12.36 -14.99
C GLU A 181 13.29 13.47 -14.26
N GLY A 182 14.00 14.28 -13.45
CA GLY A 182 13.43 15.42 -12.74
C GLY A 182 12.52 15.07 -11.56
N VAL A 183 12.33 13.78 -11.25
CA VAL A 183 11.56 13.35 -10.07
C VAL A 183 12.29 13.68 -8.77
N PHE A 184 13.63 13.63 -8.77
CA PHE A 184 14.44 13.91 -7.57
C PHE A 184 14.22 15.34 -7.07
N ASP A 185 14.46 16.34 -7.92
CA ASP A 185 14.35 17.76 -7.55
C ASP A 185 12.92 18.12 -7.09
N LYS A 186 11.91 17.56 -7.76
CA LYS A 186 10.51 17.71 -7.34
C LYS A 186 10.27 17.05 -5.97
N SER A 187 10.84 15.86 -5.73
CA SER A 187 10.68 15.17 -4.44
C SER A 187 11.31 15.97 -3.30
N ILE A 188 12.53 16.51 -3.50
CA ILE A 188 13.17 17.39 -2.51
C ILE A 188 12.35 18.66 -2.26
N SER A 189 11.83 19.28 -3.32
CA SER A 189 10.97 20.46 -3.20
C SER A 189 9.69 20.18 -2.41
N ALA A 190 9.06 19.03 -2.64
CA ALA A 190 7.89 18.59 -1.87
C ALA A 190 8.23 18.36 -0.39
N LEU A 191 9.38 17.74 -0.10
CA LEU A 191 9.82 17.53 1.29
C LEU A 191 10.08 18.87 2.00
N GLY A 192 10.69 19.84 1.32
CA GLY A 192 10.86 21.20 1.83
C GLY A 192 9.52 21.86 2.17
N LEU A 193 8.55 21.81 1.25
CA LEU A 193 7.19 22.31 1.48
C LEU A 193 6.54 21.67 2.72
N LEU A 194 6.66 20.34 2.87
CA LEU A 194 6.12 19.64 4.04
C LEU A 194 6.85 20.04 5.34
N ASN A 195 8.18 20.17 5.32
CA ASN A 195 8.95 20.62 6.48
C ASN A 195 8.63 22.06 6.91
N ASP A 196 8.27 22.94 5.97
CA ASP A 196 7.81 24.30 6.25
C ASP A 196 6.45 24.30 6.94
N LEU A 197 5.57 23.33 6.61
CA LEU A 197 4.31 23.08 7.31
C LEU A 197 4.50 22.39 8.67
N GLY A 198 5.71 21.93 8.98
CA GLY A 198 6.08 21.33 10.26
C GLY A 198 6.21 19.81 10.26
N TYR A 199 5.97 19.14 9.15
CA TYR A 199 6.18 17.69 9.04
C TYR A 199 7.63 17.30 9.32
N GLY A 200 7.84 16.15 9.98
CA GLY A 200 9.19 15.63 10.26
C GLY A 200 9.86 16.27 11.49
N ARG A 201 9.25 17.29 12.10
CA ARG A 201 9.77 17.98 13.29
C ARG A 201 9.21 17.34 14.56
N GLU A 202 10.06 17.06 15.55
CA GLU A 202 9.67 16.34 16.78
C GLU A 202 8.48 16.98 17.53
N ASP A 203 8.41 18.32 17.57
CA ASP A 203 7.42 19.05 18.38
C ASP A 203 6.13 19.42 17.62
N SER A 204 6.00 19.09 16.34
CA SER A 204 4.83 19.50 15.54
C SER A 204 3.65 18.55 15.66
N GLY A 205 3.90 17.29 16.01
CA GLY A 205 2.91 16.21 15.92
C GLY A 205 2.57 15.79 14.48
N LEU A 206 3.24 16.34 13.46
CA LEU A 206 3.04 16.02 12.05
C LEU A 206 4.11 15.02 11.57
N VAL A 207 3.67 13.81 11.24
CA VAL A 207 4.55 12.70 10.89
C VAL A 207 4.86 12.68 9.40
N LEU A 208 6.14 12.67 9.07
CA LEU A 208 6.66 12.41 7.73
C LEU A 208 7.71 11.30 7.82
N ASP A 209 7.36 10.14 7.30
CA ASP A 209 8.25 9.01 7.15
C ASP A 209 8.63 8.84 5.67
N LEU A 210 9.81 8.29 5.42
CA LEU A 210 10.32 8.02 4.08
C LEU A 210 10.37 6.51 3.81
N VAL A 211 10.23 6.12 2.54
CA VAL A 211 10.30 4.72 2.13
C VAL A 211 11.45 4.50 1.15
N TYR A 212 12.32 3.56 1.51
CA TYR A 212 13.37 3.03 0.65
C TYR A 212 12.94 1.72 -0.02
N ASN A 213 13.14 1.64 -1.32
CA ASN A 213 13.01 0.42 -2.11
C ASN A 213 14.31 0.18 -2.91
N PRO A 214 14.88 -1.05 -2.89
CA PRO A 214 16.05 -1.39 -3.69
C PRO A 214 15.85 -1.10 -5.18
N LEU A 215 16.93 -0.73 -5.89
CA LEU A 215 16.90 -0.55 -7.35
C LEU A 215 16.93 -1.88 -8.13
N GLY A 216 17.18 -3.00 -7.45
CA GLY A 216 17.40 -4.29 -8.10
C GLY A 216 16.92 -5.48 -7.28
N PRO A 217 17.27 -6.69 -7.72
CA PRO A 217 16.86 -7.96 -7.12
C PRO A 217 17.75 -8.36 -5.95
N PHE A 218 17.82 -7.49 -4.94
CA PHE A 218 18.52 -7.74 -3.68
C PHE A 218 17.64 -7.28 -2.51
N LEU A 219 17.93 -7.81 -1.32
CA LEU A 219 17.25 -7.38 -0.09
C LEU A 219 17.73 -5.98 0.32
N PRO A 220 16.87 -5.17 0.96
CA PRO A 220 17.31 -3.89 1.49
C PRO A 220 18.41 -4.07 2.56
N PRO A 221 19.30 -3.08 2.71
CA PRO A 221 20.26 -3.07 3.82
C PRO A 221 19.56 -2.82 5.15
N SER A 222 20.32 -2.78 6.25
CA SER A 222 19.83 -2.42 7.58
C SER A 222 19.08 -1.09 7.56
N GLN A 223 17.82 -1.09 8.03
CA GLN A 223 17.02 0.14 8.09
C GLN A 223 17.68 1.18 8.98
N THR A 224 18.22 0.78 10.14
CA THR A 224 18.85 1.71 11.10
C THR A 224 20.06 2.43 10.50
N GLU A 225 20.93 1.69 9.80
CA GLU A 225 22.12 2.28 9.17
C GLU A 225 21.69 3.21 8.03
N LEU A 226 20.77 2.74 7.17
CA LEU A 226 20.28 3.53 6.05
C LEU A 226 19.51 4.77 6.51
N GLU A 227 18.74 4.69 7.60
CA GLU A 227 18.04 5.82 8.20
C GLU A 227 19.01 6.89 8.68
N SER A 228 20.11 6.48 9.32
CA SER A 228 21.19 7.39 9.72
C SER A 228 21.79 8.11 8.52
N ASP A 229 22.10 7.38 7.44
CA ASP A 229 22.62 7.97 6.21
C ASP A 229 21.63 8.96 5.58
N TYR A 230 20.35 8.58 5.49
CA TYR A 230 19.30 9.48 5.00
C TYR A 230 19.20 10.75 5.82
N ARG A 231 19.22 10.66 7.17
CA ARG A 231 19.14 11.83 8.04
C ARG A 231 20.31 12.78 7.80
N VAL A 232 21.54 12.27 7.71
CA VAL A 232 22.72 13.10 7.45
C VAL A 232 22.63 13.74 6.07
N ARG A 233 22.41 12.95 5.02
CA ARG A 233 22.45 13.41 3.63
C ARG A 233 21.32 14.40 3.32
N LEU A 234 20.09 14.09 3.72
CA LEU A 234 18.95 14.97 3.43
C LEU A 234 19.03 16.30 4.20
N LEU A 235 19.56 16.28 5.43
CA LEU A 235 19.75 17.50 6.20
C LEU A 235 20.90 18.35 5.63
N GLU A 236 22.07 17.76 5.39
CA GLU A 236 23.26 18.49 4.94
C GLU A 236 23.10 19.03 3.50
N ASP A 237 22.55 18.22 2.60
CA ASP A 237 22.46 18.58 1.18
C ASP A 237 21.24 19.46 0.88
N PHE A 238 20.13 19.28 1.62
CA PHE A 238 18.82 19.87 1.27
C PHE A 238 18.07 20.53 2.44
N GLY A 239 18.56 20.44 3.68
CA GLY A 239 17.86 20.98 4.86
C GLY A 239 16.58 20.21 5.21
N VAL A 240 16.41 18.98 4.73
CA VAL A 240 15.21 18.17 4.92
C VAL A 240 15.31 17.31 6.18
N VAL A 241 14.23 17.25 6.94
CA VAL A 241 14.07 16.39 8.13
C VAL A 241 12.86 15.47 7.99
N PHE A 242 12.89 14.32 8.65
CA PHE A 242 11.83 13.31 8.64
C PHE A 242 11.87 12.51 9.95
N ASN A 243 10.79 11.79 10.27
CA ASN A 243 10.65 11.03 11.51
C ASN A 243 11.38 9.67 11.40
N SER A 244 10.95 8.81 10.47
CA SER A 244 11.51 7.45 10.29
C SER A 244 11.72 7.09 8.82
N LEU A 245 12.63 6.15 8.57
CA LEU A 245 12.83 5.52 7.26
C LEU A 245 12.34 4.08 7.32
N PHE A 246 11.57 3.67 6.32
CA PHE A 246 11.07 2.31 6.16
C PHE A 246 11.73 1.64 4.97
N THR A 247 12.39 0.51 5.19
CA THR A 247 12.92 -0.31 4.10
C THR A 247 11.88 -1.32 3.63
N ILE A 248 11.70 -1.43 2.32
CA ILE A 248 10.75 -2.37 1.71
C ILE A 248 11.48 -3.28 0.73
N THR A 249 11.26 -4.59 0.89
CA THR A 249 11.69 -5.60 -0.09
C THR A 249 10.82 -5.48 -1.33
N ASN A 250 11.44 -5.45 -2.51
CA ASN A 250 10.70 -5.43 -3.77
C ASN A 250 9.90 -6.73 -3.93
N MET A 251 8.58 -6.65 -3.82
CA MET A 251 7.74 -7.83 -4.00
C MET A 251 7.83 -8.31 -5.46
N PRO A 252 8.00 -9.62 -5.72
CA PRO A 252 8.15 -10.17 -7.07
C PRO A 252 6.80 -10.21 -7.81
N ILE A 253 6.14 -9.06 -7.94
CA ILE A 253 4.81 -8.90 -8.55
C ILE A 253 4.81 -7.72 -9.53
N LYS A 254 3.85 -7.71 -10.45
CA LYS A 254 3.64 -6.62 -11.43
C LYS A 254 4.93 -6.22 -12.15
N ARG A 255 5.26 -4.93 -12.21
CA ARG A 255 6.39 -4.41 -12.99
C ARG A 255 7.71 -5.06 -12.61
N PHE A 256 7.94 -5.27 -11.32
CA PHE A 256 9.17 -5.90 -10.88
C PHE A 256 9.27 -7.37 -11.31
N LEU A 257 8.16 -8.12 -11.28
CA LEU A 257 8.10 -9.47 -11.84
C LEU A 257 8.41 -9.49 -13.34
N PHE A 258 7.86 -8.55 -14.11
CA PHE A 258 8.16 -8.43 -15.54
C PHE A 258 9.65 -8.13 -15.77
N ASP A 259 10.24 -7.19 -15.01
CA ASP A 259 11.66 -6.86 -15.09
C ASP A 259 12.54 -8.08 -14.74
N LEU A 260 12.20 -8.84 -13.69
CA LEU A 260 12.91 -10.07 -13.31
C LEU A 260 12.89 -11.12 -14.43
N LYS A 261 11.73 -11.32 -15.09
CA LYS A 261 11.62 -12.28 -16.19
C LYS A 261 12.37 -11.83 -17.44
N HIS A 262 12.25 -10.56 -17.80
CA HIS A 262 12.98 -10.01 -18.94
C HIS A 262 14.50 -10.09 -18.75
N ALA A 263 14.98 -10.00 -17.51
CA ALA A 263 16.38 -10.13 -17.15
C ALA A 263 16.83 -11.58 -16.86
N ASP A 264 15.94 -12.58 -16.96
CA ASP A 264 16.18 -13.98 -16.58
C ASP A 264 16.70 -14.16 -15.13
N LYS A 265 16.16 -13.36 -14.20
CA LYS A 265 16.56 -13.33 -12.77
C LYS A 265 15.51 -13.83 -11.79
N LEU A 266 14.36 -14.29 -12.27
CA LEU A 266 13.25 -14.66 -11.38
C LEU A 266 13.60 -15.82 -10.45
N GLU A 267 14.19 -16.90 -10.98
CA GLU A 267 14.58 -18.06 -10.17
C GLU A 267 15.65 -17.69 -9.14
N GLU A 268 16.67 -16.91 -9.54
CA GLU A 268 17.71 -16.40 -8.63
C GLU A 268 17.11 -15.55 -7.50
N TYR A 269 16.18 -14.64 -7.85
CA TYR A 269 15.56 -13.77 -6.86
C TYR A 269 14.64 -14.52 -5.90
N MET A 270 13.84 -15.47 -6.41
CA MET A 270 12.99 -16.30 -5.56
C MET A 270 13.83 -17.20 -4.64
N ALA A 271 14.94 -17.76 -5.12
CA ALA A 271 15.89 -18.49 -4.29
C ALA A 271 16.44 -17.60 -3.16
N LEU A 272 16.84 -16.36 -3.46
CA LEU A 272 17.26 -15.39 -2.44
C LEU A 272 16.18 -15.17 -1.37
N LEU A 273 14.92 -14.96 -1.77
CA LEU A 273 13.83 -14.74 -0.81
C LEU A 273 13.55 -15.98 0.06
N VAL A 274 13.61 -17.17 -0.52
CA VAL A 274 13.40 -18.44 0.19
C VAL A 274 14.55 -18.73 1.15
N ASP A 275 15.79 -18.60 0.70
CA ASP A 275 16.99 -18.85 1.49
C ASP A 275 17.14 -17.83 2.63
N SER A 276 16.62 -16.62 2.43
CA SER A 276 16.62 -15.56 3.43
C SER A 276 15.36 -15.56 4.31
N PHE A 277 14.49 -16.57 4.22
CA PHE A 277 13.30 -16.64 5.06
C PHE A 277 13.67 -16.57 6.55
N ASN A 278 13.06 -15.64 7.27
CA ASN A 278 13.25 -15.44 8.70
C ASN A 278 11.94 -15.72 9.45
N ASP A 279 11.92 -16.83 10.19
CA ASP A 279 10.78 -17.32 10.96
C ASP A 279 10.20 -16.26 11.92
N LEU A 280 11.04 -15.38 12.47
CA LEU A 280 10.62 -14.42 13.48
C LEU A 280 9.78 -13.27 12.88
N THR A 281 10.00 -12.95 11.59
CA THR A 281 9.23 -11.93 10.86
C THR A 281 7.74 -12.30 10.71
N VAL A 282 7.39 -13.58 10.78
CA VAL A 282 6.02 -14.09 10.56
C VAL A 282 5.03 -13.53 11.60
N GLU A 283 5.49 -13.21 12.81
CA GLU A 283 4.65 -12.58 13.83
C GLU A 283 4.46 -11.07 13.60
N GLY A 284 5.34 -10.44 12.80
CA GLY A 284 5.33 -9.00 12.51
C GLY A 284 4.60 -8.62 11.21
N VAL A 285 4.34 -9.57 10.29
CA VAL A 285 3.75 -9.21 8.98
C VAL A 285 2.39 -8.51 9.09
N MET A 286 2.21 -7.45 8.31
CA MET A 286 1.06 -6.54 8.43
C MET A 286 -0.30 -7.21 8.17
N CYS A 287 -0.35 -8.24 7.32
CA CYS A 287 -1.60 -8.93 6.96
C CYS A 287 -2.29 -9.63 8.15
N ARG A 288 -1.63 -9.68 9.32
CA ARG A 288 -2.23 -10.18 10.56
C ARG A 288 -3.27 -9.23 11.14
N SER A 289 -3.04 -7.92 11.11
CA SER A 289 -3.93 -6.91 11.69
C SER A 289 -4.45 -5.87 10.69
N LEU A 290 -4.04 -5.96 9.41
CA LEU A 290 -4.48 -5.08 8.33
C LEU A 290 -5.51 -5.76 7.42
N LEU A 291 -6.56 -5.05 7.03
CA LEU A 291 -7.37 -5.40 5.86
C LEU A 291 -7.15 -4.38 4.75
N SER A 292 -7.09 -4.83 3.50
CA SER A 292 -7.04 -3.93 2.35
C SER A 292 -8.35 -4.00 1.54
N ILE A 293 -8.95 -2.84 1.27
CA ILE A 293 -10.14 -2.68 0.45
C ILE A 293 -9.72 -2.07 -0.89
N GLY A 294 -9.96 -2.80 -1.97
CA GLY A 294 -9.71 -2.30 -3.33
C GLY A 294 -10.75 -1.29 -3.79
N TRP A 295 -10.45 -0.57 -4.88
CA TRP A 295 -11.27 0.51 -5.43
C TRP A 295 -12.70 0.10 -5.84
N GLU A 296 -12.94 -1.19 -6.14
CA GLU A 296 -14.27 -1.78 -6.41
C GLU A 296 -14.98 -2.31 -5.15
N GLY A 297 -14.31 -2.28 -3.99
CA GLY A 297 -14.82 -2.80 -2.72
C GLY A 297 -14.53 -4.27 -2.45
N THR A 298 -13.63 -4.92 -3.21
CA THR A 298 -13.14 -6.27 -2.87
C THR A 298 -12.18 -6.21 -1.69
N ILE A 299 -12.26 -7.21 -0.81
CA ILE A 299 -11.52 -7.30 0.45
C ILE A 299 -10.35 -8.28 0.32
N TYR A 300 -9.17 -7.83 0.73
CA TYR A 300 -7.89 -8.53 0.64
C TYR A 300 -7.17 -8.55 1.99
N ASP A 301 -6.27 -9.51 2.18
CA ASP A 301 -5.48 -9.55 3.41
C ASP A 301 -4.37 -8.48 3.49
N CYS A 302 -3.92 -7.96 2.35
CA CYS A 302 -2.94 -6.88 2.23
C CYS A 302 -2.91 -6.30 0.81
N ASP A 303 -2.20 -5.19 0.61
CA ASP A 303 -2.03 -4.56 -0.72
C ASP A 303 -1.39 -5.51 -1.74
N PHE A 304 -0.39 -6.30 -1.35
CA PHE A 304 0.26 -7.23 -2.28
C PHE A 304 -0.70 -8.34 -2.75
N ASN A 305 -1.53 -8.85 -1.85
CA ASN A 305 -2.61 -9.77 -2.20
C ASN A 305 -3.63 -9.08 -3.12
N GLN A 306 -3.95 -7.81 -2.86
CA GLN A 306 -4.82 -7.03 -3.74
C GLN A 306 -4.24 -6.93 -5.16
N MET A 307 -2.94 -6.68 -5.31
CA MET A 307 -2.32 -6.55 -6.63
C MET A 307 -2.30 -7.86 -7.40
N LEU A 308 -2.24 -9.00 -6.71
CA LEU A 308 -2.41 -10.34 -7.30
C LEU A 308 -3.86 -10.81 -7.33
N GLU A 309 -4.80 -9.93 -6.98
CA GLU A 309 -6.23 -10.21 -6.92
C GLU A 309 -6.58 -11.46 -6.10
N LEU A 310 -5.88 -11.65 -4.99
CA LEU A 310 -5.98 -12.77 -4.04
C LEU A 310 -6.85 -12.37 -2.85
N PRO A 311 -8.19 -12.44 -2.98
CA PRO A 311 -9.09 -12.00 -1.93
C PRO A 311 -8.92 -12.85 -0.68
N VAL A 312 -9.41 -12.31 0.43
CA VAL A 312 -9.57 -13.04 1.70
C VAL A 312 -10.15 -14.44 1.48
N PRO A 313 -9.66 -15.48 2.20
CA PRO A 313 -10.07 -16.87 2.01
C PRO A 313 -11.44 -17.15 2.67
N ARG A 314 -12.45 -16.38 2.28
CA ARG A 314 -13.82 -16.39 2.82
C ARG A 314 -14.87 -16.36 1.72
N ARG A 315 -16.13 -16.60 2.12
CA ARG A 315 -17.30 -16.53 1.24
C ARG A 315 -17.69 -15.07 0.95
N GLN A 316 -17.77 -14.22 1.97
CA GLN A 316 -17.94 -12.78 1.77
C GLN A 316 -16.59 -12.18 1.38
N ARG A 317 -16.53 -11.57 0.19
CA ARG A 317 -15.29 -11.03 -0.39
C ARG A 317 -15.39 -9.56 -0.74
N THR A 318 -16.56 -8.95 -0.59
CA THR A 318 -16.75 -7.53 -0.88
C THR A 318 -17.34 -6.80 0.32
N ILE A 319 -17.13 -5.49 0.38
CA ILE A 319 -17.71 -4.59 1.41
C ILE A 319 -19.24 -4.55 1.37
N TRP A 320 -19.84 -4.98 0.25
CA TRP A 320 -21.28 -5.07 0.05
C TRP A 320 -21.88 -6.33 0.69
N ASP A 321 -21.08 -7.37 0.89
CA ASP A 321 -21.51 -8.66 1.44
C ASP A 321 -21.46 -8.72 2.98
N ILE A 322 -20.87 -7.71 3.62
CA ILE A 322 -20.59 -7.70 5.05
C ILE A 322 -21.30 -6.54 5.73
N GLN A 323 -21.56 -6.65 7.03
CA GLN A 323 -22.11 -5.56 7.85
C GLN A 323 -21.09 -4.95 8.80
N SER A 324 -20.00 -5.68 9.10
CA SER A 324 -18.95 -5.26 10.05
C SER A 324 -17.60 -5.85 9.64
N LEU A 325 -16.53 -5.10 9.92
CA LEU A 325 -15.14 -5.50 9.76
C LEU A 325 -14.66 -6.46 10.87
N GLU A 326 -15.31 -6.47 12.03
CA GLU A 326 -14.89 -7.26 13.21
C GLU A 326 -14.71 -8.74 12.90
N THR A 327 -15.54 -9.27 12.00
CA THR A 327 -15.49 -10.70 11.64
C THR A 327 -14.15 -11.12 11.04
N PHE A 328 -13.33 -10.18 10.56
CA PHE A 328 -12.03 -10.42 9.92
C PHE A 328 -10.84 -10.37 10.89
N GLY A 329 -11.05 -10.09 12.18
CA GLY A 329 -10.00 -10.14 13.21
C GLY A 329 -9.57 -11.56 13.62
N ARG A 330 -10.01 -12.60 12.90
CA ARG A 330 -9.67 -14.01 13.15
C ARG A 330 -9.74 -14.87 11.89
N GLY A 331 -9.01 -15.97 11.90
CA GLY A 331 -9.01 -16.98 10.83
C GLY A 331 -7.79 -16.91 9.91
N PRO A 332 -7.84 -17.66 8.79
CA PRO A 332 -6.71 -17.78 7.89
C PRO A 332 -6.50 -16.53 7.05
N ILE A 333 -5.25 -16.32 6.64
CA ILE A 333 -4.80 -15.29 5.70
C ILE A 333 -4.52 -15.97 4.36
N ALA A 334 -4.93 -15.36 3.24
CA ALA A 334 -4.54 -15.86 1.93
C ALA A 334 -3.04 -15.60 1.69
N THR A 335 -2.33 -16.61 1.20
CA THR A 335 -0.90 -16.55 0.94
C THR A 335 -0.58 -17.07 -0.46
N ALA A 336 0.44 -16.52 -1.09
CA ALA A 336 1.08 -17.06 -2.29
C ALA A 336 2.59 -16.81 -2.21
N ASP A 337 3.35 -17.15 -3.25
CA ASP A 337 4.82 -17.20 -3.15
C ASP A 337 5.48 -15.81 -3.10
N HIS A 338 4.78 -14.74 -3.49
CA HIS A 338 5.25 -13.38 -3.22
C HIS A 338 5.40 -13.08 -1.73
N CYS A 339 4.71 -13.83 -0.85
CA CYS A 339 4.79 -13.65 0.59
C CYS A 339 6.20 -13.93 1.15
N PHE A 340 7.06 -14.67 0.45
CA PHE A 340 8.47 -14.78 0.84
C PHE A 340 9.16 -13.41 0.91
N GLY A 341 8.77 -12.44 0.07
CA GLY A 341 9.30 -11.08 0.13
C GLY A 341 8.98 -10.34 1.44
N CYS A 342 7.86 -10.66 2.09
CA CYS A 342 7.48 -10.06 3.38
C CYS A 342 8.26 -10.65 4.56
N THR A 343 8.78 -11.87 4.41
CA THR A 343 9.43 -12.64 5.48
C THR A 343 10.92 -12.87 5.26
N ALA A 344 11.48 -12.36 4.17
CA ALA A 344 12.90 -12.48 3.86
C ALA A 344 13.73 -11.43 4.62
N GLY A 345 14.91 -11.82 5.11
CA GLY A 345 15.85 -10.94 5.82
C GLY A 345 15.26 -10.39 7.11
N ALA A 346 15.30 -9.06 7.27
CA ALA A 346 14.66 -8.35 8.39
C ALA A 346 13.12 -8.29 8.28
N GLY A 347 12.54 -8.90 7.23
CA GLY A 347 11.12 -8.81 6.92
C GLY A 347 10.77 -7.49 6.26
N SER A 348 9.59 -7.41 5.67
CA SER A 348 9.11 -6.20 5.02
C SER A 348 7.60 -6.05 5.17
N SER A 349 7.20 -4.88 5.62
CA SER A 349 5.83 -4.42 5.64
C SER A 349 5.72 -3.01 5.08
N CYS A 350 4.51 -2.54 4.85
CA CYS A 350 4.31 -1.13 4.51
C CYS A 350 4.66 -0.17 5.69
N GLY A 351 5.04 -0.69 6.87
CA GLY A 351 5.63 0.08 7.97
C GLY A 351 7.14 -0.13 8.15
N GLY A 352 7.84 -0.70 7.16
CA GLY A 352 9.29 -0.96 7.22
C GLY A 352 9.65 -2.40 7.62
N GLN A 353 10.90 -2.58 8.06
CA GLN A 353 11.42 -3.87 8.53
C GLN A 353 10.68 -4.35 9.78
N LEU A 354 10.66 -5.66 10.00
CA LEU A 354 9.90 -6.30 11.07
C LEU A 354 10.76 -6.68 12.28
N GLU A 355 12.08 -6.67 12.13
CA GLU A 355 13.07 -7.04 13.15
C GLU A 355 14.28 -6.12 13.21
#